data_AF-A0A6H0SC50-F1
#
_entry.id   AF-A0A6H0SC50-F1
#
_cell.length_a   1.000
_cell.length_b   1.000
_cell.length_c   1.000
_cell.angle_alpha   90.00
_cell.angle_beta   90.00
_cell.angle_gamma   90.00
#
_symmetry.space_group_name_H-M   'P 1'
#
loop_
_entity.id
_entity.type
_entity.pdbx_description
1 polymer ?
#
loop_
_entity_poly.entity_id
_entity_poly.type
_entity_poly.pdbx_seq_one_letter_code
_entity_poly.pdbx_strand_id
1 'polypeptide(L)' 'MADNSWTVQIGVVDDPQNTGVPPVPTDVYQGNEEGARTEFAEQSADAREADYRYVMLRHMGEVVECWGTPPAAG' A
#
# COMPACT_ATOMS: atom_id res chain seq x y z
N MET A 1 23.21 -3.85 -7.84
CA MET A 1 22.00 -4.59 -8.29
C MET A 1 20.87 -4.16 -7.39
N ALA A 2 19.69 -3.91 -7.98
CA ALA A 2 18.44 -3.37 -7.40
C ALA A 2 18.30 -1.83 -7.37
N ASP A 3 18.24 -1.21 -8.56
CA ASP A 3 17.81 0.18 -8.76
C ASP A 3 16.32 0.31 -9.16
N ASN A 4 15.60 -0.82 -9.28
CA ASN A 4 14.15 -0.83 -9.53
C ASN A 4 13.46 -1.62 -8.43
N SER A 5 13.30 -1.00 -7.26
CA SER A 5 12.53 -1.59 -6.16
C SER A 5 11.20 -0.85 -6.07
N TRP A 6 10.30 -1.16 -7.00
CA TRP A 6 8.91 -0.76 -6.87
C TRP A 6 8.20 -1.75 -5.95
N THR A 7 7.37 -1.23 -5.05
CA THR A 7 6.67 -2.03 -4.05
C THR A 7 5.26 -1.53 -3.91
N VAL A 8 4.29 -2.43 -3.84
CA VAL A 8 2.90 -2.09 -3.54
C VAL A 8 2.56 -2.63 -2.17
N GLN A 9 2.02 -1.77 -1.34
CA GLN A 9 1.64 -2.04 0.03
C GLN A 9 0.15 -1.79 0.20
N ILE A 10 -0.54 -2.71 0.87
CA ILE A 10 -1.94 -2.53 1.26
C ILE A 10 -2.04 -2.42 2.79
N GLY A 11 -2.83 -1.46 3.25
CA GLY A 11 -3.25 -1.36 4.63
C GLY A 11 -4.71 -1.74 4.76
N VAL A 12 -5.00 -2.85 5.42
CA VAL A 12 -6.36 -3.23 5.84
C VAL A 12 -6.77 -2.43 7.07
N VAL A 13 -8.08 -2.16 7.21
CA VAL A 13 -8.62 -1.70 8.48
C VAL A 13 -8.46 -2.82 9.50
N ASP A 14 -7.52 -2.68 10.43
CA ASP A 14 -7.56 -3.46 11.65
C ASP A 14 -8.32 -2.70 12.74
N ASP A 15 -9.06 -3.49 13.50
CA ASP A 15 -10.02 -3.22 14.55
C ASP A 15 -10.03 -1.79 15.16
N PRO A 16 -11.21 -1.14 15.30
CA PRO A 16 -11.33 0.18 15.92
C PRO A 16 -10.82 0.27 17.38
N GLN A 17 -10.48 -0.84 18.02
CA GLN A 17 -9.87 -0.89 19.34
C GLN A 17 -8.33 -0.85 19.32
N ASN A 18 -7.67 -0.93 18.16
CA ASN A 18 -6.21 -0.93 18.06
C ASN A 18 -5.63 0.49 18.20
N THR A 19 -5.32 0.88 19.45
CA THR A 19 -4.93 2.26 19.83
C THR A 19 -3.42 2.51 19.75
N GLY A 20 -2.61 1.54 19.30
CA GLY A 20 -1.16 1.54 19.53
C GLY A 20 -0.28 1.77 18.30
N VAL A 21 -0.49 1.01 17.23
CA VAL A 21 0.32 1.07 16.00
C VAL A 21 -0.58 0.52 14.88
N PRO A 22 -0.73 1.18 13.72
CA PRO A 22 -1.43 0.57 12.61
C PRO A 22 -0.78 -0.78 12.27
N PRO A 23 -1.56 -1.80 11.86
CA PRO A 23 -0.99 -3.07 11.41
C PRO A 23 0.09 -2.80 10.36
N VAL A 24 1.16 -3.59 10.40
CA VAL A 24 2.25 -3.50 9.42
C VAL A 24 1.63 -3.58 8.02
N PRO A 25 1.92 -2.65 7.10
CA PRO A 25 1.42 -2.73 5.74
C PRO A 25 1.86 -4.04 5.10
N THR A 26 0.95 -4.70 4.40
CA THR A 26 1.25 -5.95 3.69
C THR A 26 1.82 -5.61 2.33
N ASP A 27 3.08 -5.98 2.09
CA ASP A 27 3.69 -5.92 0.76
C ASP A 27 3.07 -6.99 -0.13
N VAL A 28 2.30 -6.56 -1.14
CA VAL A 28 1.62 -7.45 -2.09
C VAL A 28 2.39 -7.63 -3.39
N TYR A 29 3.28 -6.68 -3.73
CA TYR A 29 4.08 -6.74 -4.94
C TYR A 29 5.45 -6.12 -4.74
N GLN A 30 6.48 -6.71 -5.34
CA GLN A 30 7.82 -6.14 -5.45
C GLN A 30 8.42 -6.44 -6.83
N GLY A 31 8.84 -5.41 -7.55
CA GLY A 31 9.40 -5.59 -8.90
C GLY A 31 9.57 -4.28 -9.67
N ASN A 32 9.06 -4.29 -10.91
CA ASN A 32 9.22 -3.19 -11.87
C ASN A 32 8.09 -2.17 -11.76
N GLU A 33 8.31 -0.97 -12.31
CA GLU A 33 7.31 0.12 -12.31
C GLU A 33 5.97 -0.32 -12.90
N GLU A 34 5.97 -0.90 -14.11
CA GLU A 34 4.73 -1.30 -14.79
C GLU A 34 3.92 -2.29 -13.96
N GLY A 35 4.57 -3.32 -13.41
CA GLY A 35 3.87 -4.30 -12.60
C GLY A 35 3.35 -3.70 -11.30
N ALA A 36 4.11 -2.80 -10.67
CA ALA A 36 3.67 -2.14 -9.44
C ALA A 36 2.53 -1.14 -9.69
N ARG A 37 2.52 -0.43 -10.82
CA ARG A 37 1.41 0.46 -11.20
C ARG A 37 0.15 -0.31 -11.55
N THR A 38 0.28 -1.42 -12.29
CA THR A 38 -0.84 -2.32 -12.59
C THR A 38 -1.42 -2.87 -11.30
N GLU A 39 -0.59 -3.44 -10.44
CA GLU A 39 -1.05 -3.99 -9.16
C GLU A 39 -1.65 -2.90 -8.26
N PHE A 40 -1.05 -1.71 -8.19
CA PHE A 40 -1.65 -0.59 -7.46
C PHE A 40 -3.05 -0.24 -7.97
N ALA A 41 -3.24 -0.20 -9.30
CA ALA A 41 -4.55 0.08 -9.90
C ALA A 41 -5.57 -1.04 -9.62
N GLU A 42 -5.16 -2.30 -9.69
CA GLU A 42 -6.00 -3.46 -9.38
C GLU A 42 -6.39 -3.46 -7.89
N GLN A 43 -5.42 -3.32 -6.99
CA GLN A 43 -5.65 -3.31 -5.54
C GLN A 43 -6.45 -2.08 -5.11
N SER A 44 -6.23 -0.90 -5.71
CA SER A 44 -7.01 0.31 -5.39
C SER A 44 -8.43 0.27 -5.94
N ALA A 45 -8.67 -0.46 -7.03
CA ALA A 45 -10.02 -0.73 -7.52
C ALA A 45 -10.76 -1.71 -6.60
N ASP A 46 -10.09 -2.79 -6.20
CA ASP A 46 -10.63 -3.82 -5.30
C ASP A 46 -10.70 -3.35 -3.84
N ALA A 47 -9.94 -2.31 -3.47
CA ALA A 47 -9.82 -1.79 -2.11
C ALA A 47 -11.14 -1.48 -1.44
N ARG A 48 -12.14 -1.04 -2.21
CA ARG A 48 -13.46 -0.73 -1.68
C ARG A 48 -14.28 -1.98 -1.38
N GLU A 49 -14.06 -3.07 -2.11
CA GLU A 49 -14.73 -4.36 -1.93
C GLU A 49 -14.01 -5.23 -0.89
N ALA A 50 -12.68 -5.12 -0.82
CA ALA A 50 -11.81 -5.86 0.10
C ALA A 50 -11.56 -5.16 1.46
N ASP A 51 -12.25 -4.06 1.73
CA ASP A 51 -12.15 -3.28 2.98
C ASP A 51 -10.71 -2.76 3.27
N TYR A 52 -9.99 -2.38 2.23
CA TYR A 52 -8.68 -1.76 2.38
C TYR A 52 -8.82 -0.29 2.79
N ARG A 53 -8.03 0.13 3.77
CA ARG A 53 -7.95 1.52 4.26
C ARG A 53 -7.13 2.40 3.34
N TYR A 54 -6.02 1.85 2.84
CA TYR A 54 -5.15 2.52 1.89
C TYR A 54 -4.38 1.51 1.04
N VAL A 55 -4.01 1.95 -0.16
CA VAL A 55 -3.06 1.25 -1.04
C VAL A 55 -1.93 2.23 -1.32
N MET A 56 -0.69 1.79 -1.24
CA MET A 56 0.48 2.65 -1.34
C MET A 56 1.49 2.07 -2.32
N LEU A 57 1.81 2.84 -3.35
CA LEU A 57 2.85 2.57 -4.31
C LEU A 57 4.14 3.23 -3.84
N ARG A 58 5.21 2.45 -3.72
CA ARG A 58 6.51 2.92 -3.27
C ARG A 58 7.57 2.63 -4.30
N HIS A 59 8.53 3.52 -4.40
CA HIS A 59 9.72 3.36 -5.22
C HIS A 59 10.94 3.70 -4.38
N MET A 60 11.87 2.74 -4.25
CA MET A 60 13.08 2.89 -3.43
C MET A 60 12.80 3.34 -1.97
N GLY A 61 11.62 3.02 -1.43
CA GLY A 61 11.20 3.41 -0.07
C GLY A 61 10.42 4.74 0.03
N GLU A 62 10.40 5.55 -1.03
CA GLU A 62 9.57 6.75 -1.13
C GLU A 62 8.15 6.41 -1.62
N VAL A 63 7.15 7.11 -1.10
CA VAL A 63 5.76 6.94 -1.54
C VAL A 63 5.55 7.73 -2.82
N VAL A 64 5.27 7.02 -3.91
CA VAL A 64 4.99 7.62 -5.22
C VAL A 64 3.51 7.97 -5.32
N GLU A 65 2.64 7.04 -4.94
CA GLU A 65 1.20 7.21 -5.01
C GLU A 65 0.51 6.53 -3.83
N CYS A 66 -0.58 7.13 -3.37
CA CYS A 66 -1.38 6.58 -2.28
C CYS A 66 -2.86 6.75 -2.61
N TRP A 67 -3.59 5.65 -2.56
CA TRP A 67 -5.03 5.63 -2.63
C TRP A 67 -5.61 5.52 -1.22
N GLY A 68 -6.69 6.24 -0.94
CA GLY A 68 -7.33 6.29 0.38
C GLY A 68 -6.71 7.33 1.31
N THR A 69 -6.95 7.17 2.62
CA THR A 69 -6.36 8.04 3.66
C THR A 69 -5.46 7.18 4.53
N PRO A 70 -4.13 7.23 4.35
CA PRO A 70 -3.23 6.57 5.27
C PRO A 70 -3.48 7.16 6.68
N PRO A 71 -3.45 6.33 7.75
CA PRO A 71 -3.50 6.87 9.10
C PRO A 71 -2.38 7.90 9.21
N ALA A 72 -2.73 9.13 9.63
CA ALA A 72 -1.77 10.22 9.74
C ALA A 72 -0.52 9.67 10.41
N ALA A 73 0.61 9.70 9.69
CA ALA A 73 1.90 9.39 10.27
C ALA A 73 2.10 10.41 11.40
N GLY A 74 1.83 9.96 12.63
CA GLY A 74 2.12 10.69 13.85
C GLY A 74 3.60 10.63 14.16
#